data_AF-A0A8B8IKT6-F1
#
_entry.id   AF-A0A8B8IKT6-F1
#
_cell.length_a   1.000
_cell.length_b   1.000
_cell.length_c   1.000
_cell.angle_alpha   90.00
_cell.angle_beta   90.00
_cell.angle_gamma   90.00
#
_symmetry.space_group_name_H-M   'P 1'
#
loop_
_entity.id
_entity.type
_entity.pdbx_description
1 polymer ?
#
loop_
_entity_poly.entity_id
_entity_poly.type
_entity_poly.pdbx_seq_one_letter_code
_entity_poly.pdbx_strand_id
1 'polypeptide(L)'
;MRDGSKPGPSGGSSGHVLDKDTEGSSAEDSSYEELATLKTILNFPEEVALRLTDTEYKIFYQVPPIDYLRQVTLDLGGEGVLGTVSERHMIRRVPPTHTPQAKSSVRTLIRRFNEVSAWVTELVLSQTSEERKATLACILRVALTCWNIGNFNGAMEIVAGLKSHKLKTFWLSISDEPLPTLDFLSAALLSAEYERALGRALAMPECRLIPFFGAFLREL
;
A
#
# COMPACT_ATOMS: atom_id res chain seq x y z
N MET A 1 -31.51 -26.99 -71.19
CA MET A 1 -31.76 -25.57 -71.50
C MET A 1 -31.76 -24.79 -70.20
N ARG A 2 -30.86 -23.78 -70.09
CA ARG A 2 -30.81 -22.68 -69.10
C ARG A 2 -30.58 -23.05 -67.63
N ASP A 3 -29.85 -22.31 -66.81
CA ASP A 3 -28.86 -21.24 -66.95
C ASP A 3 -28.21 -21.10 -65.55
N GLY A 4 -26.99 -20.58 -65.46
CA GLY A 4 -26.21 -20.53 -64.21
C GLY A 4 -26.66 -19.48 -63.19
N SER A 5 -26.00 -19.46 -62.01
CA SER A 5 -25.66 -18.23 -61.25
C SER A 5 -24.79 -18.50 -60.01
N LYS A 6 -23.53 -18.00 -60.11
CA LYS A 6 -22.57 -17.40 -59.14
C LYS A 6 -22.34 -17.94 -57.70
N PRO A 7 -21.07 -17.94 -57.23
CA PRO A 7 -20.69 -18.18 -55.84
C PRO A 7 -20.62 -16.88 -54.99
N GLY A 8 -20.91 -16.99 -53.69
CA GLY A 8 -20.76 -15.93 -52.67
C GLY A 8 -19.63 -16.26 -51.68
N PRO A 9 -19.09 -15.26 -50.95
CA PRO A 9 -17.68 -15.23 -50.59
C PRO A 9 -17.33 -15.88 -49.26
N SER A 10 -16.09 -16.38 -49.24
CA SER A 10 -15.30 -16.83 -48.09
C SER A 10 -15.14 -15.75 -47.02
N GLY A 11 -15.72 -16.01 -45.84
CA GLY A 11 -15.42 -15.30 -44.59
C GLY A 11 -14.34 -16.04 -43.82
N GLY A 12 -13.09 -15.57 -43.91
CA GLY A 12 -12.02 -15.96 -43.00
C GLY A 12 -12.24 -15.28 -41.65
N SER A 13 -12.48 -16.08 -40.60
CA SER A 13 -12.41 -15.61 -39.23
C SER A 13 -11.02 -15.93 -38.71
N SER A 14 -10.13 -14.93 -38.75
CA SER A 14 -8.90 -14.93 -37.98
C SER A 14 -9.27 -14.89 -36.50
N GLY A 15 -8.97 -15.96 -35.78
CA GLY A 15 -8.99 -15.99 -34.33
C GLY A 15 -7.98 -14.98 -33.80
N HIS A 16 -8.48 -13.85 -33.30
CA HIS A 16 -7.71 -12.91 -32.51
C HIS A 16 -7.62 -13.51 -31.10
N VAL A 17 -6.54 -14.23 -30.81
CA VAL A 17 -6.17 -14.55 -29.43
C VAL A 17 -5.80 -13.23 -28.77
N LEU A 18 -6.71 -12.72 -27.97
CA LEU A 18 -6.44 -11.67 -26.99
C LEU A 18 -5.82 -12.36 -25.78
N ASP A 19 -4.49 -12.50 -25.79
CA ASP A 19 -3.74 -12.68 -24.55
C ASP A 19 -3.88 -11.37 -23.77
N LYS A 20 -4.79 -11.38 -22.79
CA LYS A 20 -4.95 -10.31 -21.83
C LYS A 20 -3.99 -10.59 -20.69
N ASP A 21 -3.05 -9.67 -20.50
CA ASP A 21 -2.10 -9.63 -19.39
C ASP A 21 -2.78 -9.95 -18.05
N THR A 22 -2.59 -11.18 -17.56
CA THR A 22 -3.19 -11.71 -16.33
C THR A 22 -2.11 -11.92 -15.27
N GLU A 23 -1.27 -10.90 -15.03
CA GLU A 23 -0.28 -10.94 -13.95
C GLU A 23 -0.44 -9.81 -12.92
N GLY A 24 -1.25 -8.78 -13.23
CA GLY A 24 -1.58 -7.69 -12.29
C GLY A 24 -2.72 -7.97 -11.31
N SER A 25 -3.61 -8.93 -11.60
CA SER A 25 -4.84 -9.19 -10.81
C SER A 25 -4.56 -9.87 -9.46
N SER A 26 -3.65 -10.84 -9.43
CA SER A 26 -3.53 -11.77 -8.29
C SER A 26 -3.06 -11.12 -6.97
N ALA A 27 -2.16 -10.14 -7.05
CA ALA A 27 -1.62 -9.46 -5.88
C ALA A 27 -2.59 -8.42 -5.31
N GLU A 28 -3.31 -7.72 -6.19
CA GLU A 28 -4.34 -6.74 -5.78
C GLU A 28 -5.52 -7.48 -5.14
N ASP A 29 -6.00 -8.56 -5.76
CA ASP A 29 -7.07 -9.41 -5.21
C ASP A 29 -6.71 -9.96 -3.82
N SER A 30 -5.44 -10.37 -3.62
CA SER A 30 -4.97 -10.85 -2.32
C SER A 30 -4.92 -9.75 -1.24
N SER A 31 -4.59 -8.51 -1.60
CA SER A 31 -4.57 -7.38 -0.66
C SER A 31 -5.99 -7.00 -0.22
N TYR A 32 -6.93 -6.97 -1.16
CA TYR A 32 -8.34 -6.72 -0.86
C TYR A 32 -8.97 -7.80 0.02
N GLU A 33 -8.65 -9.09 -0.21
CA GLU A 33 -9.13 -10.19 0.63
C GLU A 33 -8.62 -10.10 2.08
N GLU A 34 -7.35 -9.75 2.26
CA GLU A 34 -6.76 -9.49 3.58
C GLU A 34 -7.50 -8.35 4.30
N LEU A 35 -7.62 -7.19 3.66
CA LEU A 35 -8.26 -6.01 4.26
C LEU A 35 -9.75 -6.25 4.57
N ALA A 36 -10.43 -7.04 3.73
CA ALA A 36 -11.80 -7.50 4.00
C ALA A 36 -11.85 -8.40 5.24
N THR A 37 -10.89 -9.31 5.40
CA THR A 37 -10.77 -10.16 6.60
C THR A 37 -10.52 -9.32 7.85
N LEU A 38 -9.61 -8.34 7.78
CA LEU A 38 -9.31 -7.45 8.90
C LEU A 38 -10.52 -6.63 9.35
N LYS A 39 -11.36 -6.20 8.40
CA LYS A 39 -12.63 -5.52 8.73
C LYS A 39 -13.53 -6.38 9.62
N THR A 40 -13.58 -7.69 9.43
CA THR A 40 -14.45 -8.59 10.22
C THR A 40 -14.01 -8.72 11.68
N ILE A 41 -12.73 -8.48 11.97
CA ILE A 41 -12.15 -8.61 13.31
C ILE A 41 -11.80 -7.25 13.92
N LEU A 42 -12.34 -6.15 13.42
CA LEU A 42 -11.99 -4.78 13.87
C LEU A 42 -12.24 -4.53 15.37
N ASN A 43 -13.10 -5.33 16.00
CA ASN A 43 -13.34 -5.33 17.45
C ASN A 43 -12.14 -5.85 18.27
N PHE A 44 -11.15 -6.45 17.62
CA PHE A 44 -9.88 -6.92 18.18
C PHE A 44 -8.72 -6.12 17.57
N PRO A 45 -8.54 -4.84 17.95
CA PRO A 45 -7.60 -3.95 17.28
C PRO A 45 -6.15 -4.43 17.37
N GLU A 46 -5.78 -5.13 18.44
CA GLU A 46 -4.45 -5.72 18.59
C GLU A 46 -4.18 -6.81 17.54
N GLU A 47 -5.14 -7.69 17.26
CA GLU A 47 -5.03 -8.72 16.24
C GLU A 47 -4.95 -8.10 14.84
N VAL A 48 -5.75 -7.06 14.57
CA VAL A 48 -5.69 -6.33 13.30
C VAL A 48 -4.29 -5.73 13.09
N ALA A 49 -3.73 -5.08 14.12
CA ALA A 49 -2.40 -4.48 14.05
C ALA A 49 -1.31 -5.53 13.83
N LEU A 50 -1.40 -6.69 14.48
CA LEU A 50 -0.45 -7.79 14.28
C LEU A 50 -0.48 -8.33 12.85
N ARG A 51 -1.68 -8.51 12.26
CA ARG A 51 -1.80 -9.01 10.89
C ARG A 51 -1.36 -8.01 9.84
N LEU A 52 -1.70 -6.73 10.01
CA LEU A 52 -1.15 -5.65 9.18
C LEU A 52 0.39 -5.65 9.23
N THR A 53 0.95 -5.77 10.43
CA THR A 53 2.40 -5.83 10.65
C THR A 53 3.03 -7.04 9.97
N ASP A 54 2.41 -8.22 9.99
CA ASP A 54 2.92 -9.40 9.30
C ASP A 54 3.03 -9.20 7.78
N THR A 55 2.04 -8.53 7.18
CA THR A 55 2.04 -8.22 5.75
C THR A 55 3.07 -7.14 5.43
N GLU A 56 3.05 -6.03 6.16
CA GLU A 56 3.94 -4.89 5.95
C GLU A 56 5.41 -5.25 6.18
N TYR A 57 5.71 -6.09 7.18
CA TYR A 57 7.06 -6.57 7.45
C TYR A 57 7.61 -7.33 6.24
N LYS A 58 6.81 -8.24 5.67
CA LYS A 58 7.20 -9.00 4.47
C LYS A 58 7.46 -8.08 3.29
N ILE A 59 6.57 -7.12 3.04
CA ILE A 59 6.71 -6.22 1.90
C ILE A 59 7.96 -5.35 2.05
N PHE A 60 8.14 -4.72 3.21
CA PHE A 60 9.25 -3.82 3.50
C PHE A 60 10.60 -4.50 3.35
N TYR A 61 10.80 -5.65 3.98
CA TYR A 61 12.09 -6.35 3.96
C TYR A 61 12.37 -7.12 2.66
N GLN A 62 11.40 -7.21 1.75
CA GLN A 62 11.62 -7.73 0.40
C GLN A 62 12.12 -6.66 -0.58
N VAL A 63 12.04 -5.37 -0.25
CA VAL A 63 12.55 -4.30 -1.13
C VAL A 63 14.08 -4.20 -1.01
N PRO A 64 14.84 -4.36 -2.11
CA PRO A 64 16.29 -4.19 -2.08
C PRO A 64 16.69 -2.73 -1.73
N PRO A 65 17.72 -2.50 -0.89
CA PRO A 65 18.17 -1.15 -0.54
C PRO A 65 18.48 -0.24 -1.75
N ILE A 66 18.99 -0.82 -2.83
CA ILE A 66 19.28 -0.10 -4.08
C ILE A 66 18.04 0.52 -4.73
N ASP A 67 16.86 -0.05 -4.50
CA ASP A 67 15.62 0.45 -5.08
C ASP A 67 15.11 1.71 -4.37
N TYR A 68 15.46 1.92 -3.10
CA TYR A 68 15.22 3.20 -2.40
C TYR A 68 16.05 4.33 -2.99
N LEU A 69 17.34 4.08 -3.27
CA LEU A 69 18.22 5.07 -3.92
C LEU A 69 17.76 5.42 -5.34
N ARG A 70 17.31 4.41 -6.11
CA ARG A 70 16.75 4.63 -7.44
C ARG A 70 15.49 5.48 -7.39
N GLN A 71 14.59 5.23 -6.45
CA GLN A 71 13.36 6.01 -6.31
C GLN A 71 13.69 7.48 -6.06
N VAL A 72 14.58 7.79 -5.11
CA VAL A 72 15.01 9.16 -4.82
C VAL A 72 15.68 9.82 -6.04
N THR A 73 16.53 9.08 -6.77
CA THR A 73 17.18 9.59 -7.98
C THR A 73 16.18 9.90 -9.10
N LEU A 74 15.12 9.08 -9.25
CA LEU A 74 14.06 9.31 -10.24
C LEU A 74 13.20 10.52 -9.86
N ASP A 75 12.89 10.69 -8.57
CA ASP A 75 12.11 11.82 -8.07
C ASP A 75 12.89 13.14 -8.19
N LEU A 76 14.21 13.12 -7.96
CA LEU A 76 15.10 14.27 -8.16
C LEU A 76 15.38 14.60 -9.64
N GLY A 77 15.40 13.58 -10.51
CA GLY A 77 15.53 13.75 -11.97
C GLY A 77 14.23 14.16 -12.68
N GLY A 78 13.13 14.28 -11.92
CA GLY A 78 11.75 14.35 -12.39
C GLY A 78 11.17 15.75 -12.64
N GLU A 79 11.96 16.82 -12.55
CA GLU A 79 11.64 18.11 -13.19
C GLU A 79 12.75 18.46 -14.20
N GLY A 80 12.70 17.83 -15.38
CA GLY A 80 13.19 18.50 -16.60
C GLY A 80 14.20 17.80 -17.49
N VAL A 81 14.86 16.69 -17.12
CA VAL A 81 15.85 16.08 -18.03
C VAL A 81 15.90 14.56 -17.87
N LEU A 82 15.02 13.86 -18.59
CA LEU A 82 15.33 12.60 -19.32
C LEU A 82 14.02 12.04 -19.90
N GLY A 83 13.62 12.62 -21.02
CA GLY A 83 12.91 11.82 -22.02
C GLY A 83 13.77 10.61 -22.38
N THR A 84 13.11 9.45 -22.44
CA THR A 84 13.59 8.24 -23.12
C THR A 84 14.94 7.67 -22.64
N VAL A 85 14.89 6.77 -21.67
CA VAL A 85 15.82 5.63 -21.67
C VAL A 85 15.00 4.37 -21.46
N SER A 86 14.54 3.79 -22.57
CA SER A 86 14.24 2.35 -22.63
C SER A 86 15.40 1.58 -22.00
N GLU A 87 15.06 0.58 -21.19
CA GLU A 87 15.95 -0.44 -20.67
C GLU A 87 16.89 -0.98 -21.77
N ARG A 88 18.07 -0.37 -21.88
CA ARG A 88 19.17 -0.95 -22.66
C ARG A 88 19.72 -2.11 -21.86
N HIS A 89 19.20 -3.28 -22.21
CA HIS A 89 19.79 -4.59 -22.02
C HIS A 89 21.32 -4.54 -22.02
N MET A 90 21.94 -4.61 -20.83
CA MET A 90 23.29 -5.14 -20.72
C MET A 90 23.20 -6.65 -20.72
N ILE A 91 23.71 -7.23 -21.81
CA ILE A 91 23.75 -8.67 -22.09
C ILE A 91 24.57 -9.37 -21.01
N ARG A 92 23.90 -10.02 -20.05
CA ARG A 92 24.46 -11.15 -19.29
C ARG A 92 23.60 -12.37 -19.59
N ARG A 93 24.08 -13.24 -20.49
CA ARG A 93 23.47 -14.55 -20.75
C ARG A 93 23.57 -15.40 -19.48
N VAL A 94 22.47 -15.50 -18.74
CA VAL A 94 22.22 -16.51 -17.72
C VAL A 94 21.03 -17.33 -18.22
N PRO A 95 21.02 -18.68 -18.14
CA PRO A 95 19.92 -19.49 -18.66
C PRO A 95 18.60 -19.17 -17.92
N PRO A 96 17.44 -19.27 -18.59
CA PRO A 96 16.15 -19.02 -17.97
C PRO A 96 15.73 -20.28 -17.20
N THR A 97 16.23 -20.42 -15.98
CA THR A 97 15.59 -21.24 -14.97
C THR A 97 15.18 -20.29 -13.86
N HIS A 98 13.95 -20.43 -13.36
CA HIS A 98 13.21 -19.57 -12.43
C HIS A 98 12.26 -18.59 -13.13
N THR A 99 10.97 -18.91 -12.97
CA THR A 99 9.83 -17.98 -13.03
C THR A 99 10.24 -16.61 -12.49
N PRO A 100 9.95 -15.49 -13.18
CA PRO A 100 10.25 -14.16 -12.67
C PRO A 100 9.36 -13.92 -11.45
N GLN A 101 9.88 -14.21 -10.26
CA GLN A 101 9.29 -13.71 -9.03
C GLN A 101 9.30 -12.18 -9.13
N ALA A 102 8.10 -11.58 -9.12
CA ALA A 102 7.94 -10.14 -9.11
C ALA A 102 8.80 -9.58 -7.96
N LYS A 103 9.85 -8.82 -8.31
CA LYS A 103 10.74 -8.23 -7.32
C LYS A 103 9.98 -7.13 -6.60
N SER A 104 9.90 -7.20 -5.27
CA SER A 104 9.33 -6.14 -4.46
C SER A 104 10.11 -4.84 -4.68
N SER A 105 9.42 -3.73 -4.82
CA SER A 105 10.00 -2.41 -5.11
C SER A 105 9.41 -1.35 -4.17
N VAL A 106 10.01 -0.16 -4.13
CA VAL A 106 9.42 0.97 -3.38
C VAL A 106 8.00 1.30 -3.87
N ARG A 107 7.69 1.07 -5.15
CA ARG A 107 6.31 1.23 -5.67
C ARG A 107 5.33 0.26 -5.02
N THR A 108 5.77 -0.94 -4.63
CA THR A 108 4.96 -1.89 -3.88
C THR A 108 4.60 -1.34 -2.50
N LEU A 109 5.56 -0.70 -1.81
CA LEU A 109 5.30 -0.02 -0.54
C LEU A 109 4.34 1.16 -0.68
N ILE A 110 4.54 2.01 -1.70
CA ILE A 110 3.65 3.15 -1.98
C ILE A 110 2.23 2.65 -2.29
N ARG A 111 2.10 1.59 -3.09
CA ARG A 111 0.79 0.99 -3.38
C ARG A 111 0.12 0.49 -2.11
N ARG A 112 0.83 -0.32 -1.31
CA ARG A 112 0.30 -0.84 -0.04
C ARG A 112 -0.11 0.27 0.92
N PHE A 113 0.70 1.33 1.02
CA PHE A 113 0.39 2.51 1.83
C PHE A 113 -0.95 3.14 1.43
N ASN A 114 -1.17 3.30 0.13
CA ASN A 114 -2.41 3.87 -0.40
C ASN A 114 -3.60 2.94 -0.19
N GLU A 115 -3.42 1.63 -0.33
CA GLU A 115 -4.46 0.61 -0.08
C GLU A 115 -4.93 0.65 1.38
N VAL A 116 -3.99 0.61 2.35
CA VAL A 116 -4.33 0.65 3.78
C VAL A 116 -4.95 2.00 4.14
N SER A 117 -4.42 3.12 3.64
CA SER A 117 -4.98 4.45 3.87
C SER A 117 -6.41 4.60 3.31
N ALA A 118 -6.66 4.07 2.10
CA ALA A 118 -7.97 4.06 1.48
C ALA A 118 -8.95 3.18 2.27
N TRP A 119 -8.53 1.98 2.66
CA TRP A 119 -9.31 1.06 3.49
C TRP A 119 -9.73 1.70 4.82
N VAL A 120 -8.83 2.39 5.52
CA VAL A 120 -9.15 3.15 6.74
C VAL A 120 -10.20 4.22 6.48
N THR A 121 -10.05 4.97 5.38
CA THR A 121 -11.03 5.99 4.98
C THR A 121 -12.41 5.36 4.74
N GLU A 122 -12.46 4.24 4.03
CA GLU A 122 -13.68 3.51 3.70
C GLU A 122 -14.33 2.85 4.92
N LEU A 123 -13.54 2.38 5.89
CA LEU A 123 -14.07 1.86 7.16
C LEU A 123 -14.92 2.91 7.86
N VAL A 124 -14.42 4.15 8.00
CA VAL A 124 -15.16 5.25 8.64
C VAL A 124 -16.39 5.66 7.84
N LEU A 125 -16.26 5.79 6.51
CA LEU A 125 -17.35 6.24 5.65
C LEU A 125 -18.47 5.20 5.48
N SER A 126 -18.15 3.91 5.56
CA SER A 126 -19.13 2.83 5.40
C SER A 126 -20.00 2.58 6.64
N GLN A 127 -19.67 3.19 7.78
CA GLN A 127 -20.49 3.04 9.00
C GLN A 127 -21.71 3.97 9.02
N THR A 128 -22.74 3.48 9.69
CA THR A 128 -23.86 4.29 10.16
C THR A 128 -23.38 5.38 11.11
N SER A 129 -24.19 6.44 11.31
CA SER A 129 -23.81 7.55 12.21
C SER A 129 -23.54 7.09 13.65
N GLU A 130 -24.28 6.08 14.13
CA GLU A 130 -24.17 5.55 15.49
C GLU A 130 -22.89 4.72 15.69
N GLU A 131 -22.51 3.90 14.71
CA GLU A 131 -21.37 2.98 14.82
C GLU A 131 -20.03 3.63 14.47
N ARG A 132 -20.07 4.79 13.81
CA ARG A 132 -18.88 5.46 13.27
C ARG A 132 -17.88 5.83 14.36
N LYS A 133 -18.33 6.25 15.53
CA LYS A 133 -17.46 6.58 16.68
C LYS A 133 -16.76 5.35 17.24
N ALA A 134 -17.48 4.25 17.42
CA ALA A 134 -16.90 2.99 17.88
C ALA A 134 -15.85 2.46 16.88
N THR A 135 -16.16 2.55 15.58
CA THR A 135 -15.21 2.19 14.52
C THR A 135 -13.97 3.07 14.54
N LEU A 136 -14.11 4.40 14.70
CA LEU A 136 -12.97 5.30 14.86
C LEU A 136 -12.12 4.94 16.08
N ALA A 137 -12.75 4.64 17.22
CA ALA A 137 -12.02 4.21 18.42
C ALA A 137 -11.23 2.91 18.19
N CYS A 138 -11.80 1.93 17.50
CA CYS A 138 -11.09 0.73 17.10
C CYS A 138 -9.91 1.05 16.18
N ILE A 139 -10.10 1.85 15.14
CA ILE A 139 -9.03 2.26 14.21
C ILE A 139 -7.88 2.97 14.96
N LEU A 140 -8.20 3.88 15.88
CA LEU A 140 -7.18 4.57 16.69
C LEU A 140 -6.42 3.60 17.60
N ARG A 141 -7.07 2.57 18.14
CA ARG A 141 -6.40 1.50 18.88
C ARG A 141 -5.50 0.65 17.99
N VAL A 142 -5.91 0.36 16.75
CA VAL A 142 -5.04 -0.32 15.76
C VAL A 142 -3.79 0.53 15.52
N ALA A 143 -3.97 1.82 15.22
CA ALA A 143 -2.85 2.74 14.95
C ALA A 143 -1.88 2.86 16.13
N LEU A 144 -2.41 3.00 17.34
CA LEU A 144 -1.60 3.05 18.56
C LEU A 144 -0.88 1.72 18.82
N THR A 145 -1.52 0.59 18.50
CA THR A 145 -0.88 -0.73 18.62
C THR A 145 0.26 -0.86 17.62
N CYS A 146 0.06 -0.47 16.35
CA CYS A 146 1.13 -0.43 15.35
C CYS A 146 2.33 0.40 15.85
N TRP A 147 2.07 1.60 16.38
CA TRP A 147 3.10 2.44 17.00
C TRP A 147 3.84 1.73 18.15
N ASN A 148 3.10 1.06 19.05
CA ASN A 148 3.68 0.40 20.22
C ASN A 148 4.52 -0.83 19.87
N ILE A 149 4.19 -1.57 18.81
CA ILE A 149 4.91 -2.79 18.40
C ILE A 149 6.03 -2.51 17.39
N GLY A 150 6.32 -1.24 17.12
CA GLY A 150 7.39 -0.83 16.20
C GLY A 150 7.00 -0.86 14.71
N ASN A 151 5.71 -1.02 14.39
CA ASN A 151 5.20 -0.81 13.05
C ASN A 151 4.82 0.67 12.84
N PHE A 152 5.84 1.49 12.62
CA PHE A 152 5.64 2.93 12.41
C PHE A 152 5.07 3.24 11.03
N ASN A 153 5.35 2.40 10.03
CA ASN A 153 4.76 2.54 8.70
C ASN A 153 3.23 2.38 8.74
N GLY A 154 2.73 1.28 9.31
CA GLY A 154 1.29 1.05 9.44
C GLY A 154 0.60 2.10 10.31
N ALA A 155 1.27 2.61 11.35
CA ALA A 155 0.75 3.75 12.12
C ALA A 155 0.59 5.01 11.24
N MET A 156 1.55 5.29 10.36
CA MET A 156 1.48 6.40 9.40
C MET A 156 0.40 6.19 8.35
N GLU A 157 0.24 4.98 7.80
CA GLU A 157 -0.81 4.62 6.84
C GLU A 157 -2.20 4.89 7.42
N ILE A 158 -2.44 4.47 8.66
CA ILE A 158 -3.73 4.69 9.32
C ILE A 158 -3.98 6.17 9.58
N VAL A 159 -2.98 6.91 10.06
CA VAL A 159 -3.08 8.37 10.25
C VAL A 159 -3.33 9.09 8.93
N ALA A 160 -2.69 8.67 7.84
CA ALA A 160 -2.91 9.24 6.50
C ALA A 160 -4.34 8.99 6.02
N GLY A 161 -4.87 7.78 6.21
CA GLY A 161 -6.29 7.46 5.94
C GLY A 161 -7.25 8.33 6.74
N LEU A 162 -7.01 8.52 8.03
CA LEU A 162 -7.83 9.39 8.89
C LEU A 162 -7.75 10.88 8.50
N LYS A 163 -6.63 11.32 7.94
CA LYS A 163 -6.44 12.70 7.43
C LYS A 163 -6.95 12.91 6.00
N SER A 164 -7.55 11.91 5.38
CA SER A 164 -8.10 12.00 4.03
C SER A 164 -9.12 13.14 3.92
N HIS A 165 -9.03 13.92 2.82
CA HIS A 165 -10.00 14.98 2.51
C HIS A 165 -11.44 14.46 2.39
N LYS A 166 -11.60 13.17 2.07
CA LYS A 166 -12.91 12.49 2.01
C LYS A 166 -13.61 12.45 3.37
N LEU A 167 -12.87 12.55 4.48
CA LEU A 167 -13.40 12.57 5.83
C LEU A 167 -13.72 13.98 6.34
N LYS A 168 -13.56 15.04 5.54
CA LYS A 168 -13.81 16.43 5.97
C LYS A 168 -15.20 16.61 6.59
N THR A 169 -16.25 16.08 5.94
CA THR A 169 -17.63 16.15 6.46
C THR A 169 -17.80 15.37 7.76
N PHE A 170 -17.11 14.23 7.89
CA PHE A 170 -17.13 13.45 9.12
C PHE A 170 -16.48 14.23 10.28
N TRP A 171 -15.30 14.80 10.08
CA TRP A 171 -14.62 15.57 11.12
C TRP A 171 -15.42 16.81 11.56
N LEU A 172 -16.11 17.47 10.64
CA LEU A 172 -17.04 18.56 10.98
C LEU A 172 -18.22 18.10 11.85
N SER A 173 -18.61 16.82 11.79
CA SER A 173 -19.70 16.28 12.61
C SER A 173 -19.29 15.92 14.04
N ILE A 174 -17.98 15.82 14.32
CA ILE A 174 -17.43 15.42 15.63
C ILE A 174 -16.41 16.43 16.18
N SER A 175 -16.41 17.67 15.65
CA SER A 175 -15.35 18.67 15.83
C SER A 175 -15.02 19.04 17.27
N ASP A 176 -15.93 18.77 18.20
CA ASP A 176 -15.80 19.16 19.61
C ASP A 176 -15.28 18.01 20.50
N GLU A 177 -15.10 16.81 19.95
CA GLU A 177 -14.63 15.64 20.69
C GLU A 177 -13.09 15.53 20.61
N PRO A 178 -12.38 15.56 21.75
CA PRO A 178 -10.93 15.42 21.74
C PRO A 178 -10.53 14.01 21.28
N LEU A 179 -9.48 13.92 20.46
CA LEU A 179 -8.93 12.65 20.00
C LEU A 179 -7.44 12.54 20.36
N PRO A 180 -7.10 12.42 21.66
CA PRO A 180 -5.71 12.44 22.13
C PRO A 180 -4.80 11.45 21.42
N THR A 181 -5.32 10.28 21.05
CA THR A 181 -4.55 9.26 20.32
C THR A 181 -4.20 9.72 18.90
N LEU A 182 -5.15 10.33 18.18
CA LEU A 182 -4.90 10.85 16.84
C LEU A 182 -3.94 12.05 16.90
N ASP A 183 -4.12 12.93 17.88
CA ASP A 183 -3.27 14.10 18.11
C ASP A 183 -1.84 13.66 18.43
N PHE A 184 -1.68 12.71 19.36
CA PHE A 184 -0.39 12.12 19.70
C PHE A 184 0.28 11.50 18.48
N LEU A 185 -0.38 10.57 17.78
CA LEU A 185 0.22 9.88 16.63
C LEU A 185 0.58 10.86 15.52
N SER A 186 -0.29 11.83 15.24
CA SER A 186 -0.06 12.88 14.25
C SER A 186 1.17 13.73 14.53
N ALA A 187 1.42 14.04 15.80
CA ALA A 187 2.59 14.82 16.22
C ALA A 187 3.85 13.94 16.33
N ALA A 188 3.72 12.76 16.92
CA ALA A 188 4.83 11.87 17.22
C ALA A 188 5.55 11.39 15.95
N LEU A 189 4.79 10.94 14.94
CA LEU A 189 5.31 10.41 13.67
C LEU A 189 6.10 11.43 12.82
N LEU A 190 5.99 12.73 13.12
CA LEU A 190 6.66 13.80 12.39
C LEU A 190 7.60 14.62 13.27
N SER A 191 7.96 14.12 14.45
CA SER A 191 8.80 14.83 15.42
C SER A 191 9.95 13.95 15.92
N ALA A 192 10.79 14.51 16.79
CA ALA A 192 11.85 13.77 17.47
C ALA A 192 11.34 12.60 18.34
N GLU A 193 10.03 12.48 18.60
CA GLU A 193 9.47 11.26 19.22
C GLU A 193 9.61 10.05 18.32
N TYR A 194 9.43 10.20 17.00
CA TYR A 194 9.65 9.11 16.04
C TYR A 194 11.08 8.58 16.12
N GLU A 195 12.09 9.47 16.07
CA GLU A 195 13.50 9.07 16.18
C GLU A 195 13.82 8.35 17.49
N ARG A 196 13.26 8.83 18.61
CA ARG A 196 13.42 8.17 19.90
C ARG A 196 12.74 6.80 19.93
N ALA A 197 11.56 6.67 19.34
CA ALA A 197 10.84 5.40 19.26
C ALA A 197 11.57 4.40 18.36
N LEU A 198 12.07 4.87 17.21
CA LEU A 198 12.90 4.10 16.29
C LEU A 198 14.17 3.59 16.98
N GLY A 199 14.88 4.46 17.71
CA GLY A 199 16.06 4.08 18.49
C GLY A 199 15.77 3.01 19.55
N ARG A 200 14.64 3.12 20.26
CA ARG A 200 14.21 2.07 21.22
C ARG A 200 13.92 0.75 20.52
N ALA A 201 13.22 0.77 19.39
CA ALA A 201 12.88 -0.43 18.62
C ALA A 201 14.12 -1.13 18.05
N LEU A 202 15.10 -0.36 17.53
CA LEU A 202 16.38 -0.87 17.04
C LEU A 202 17.21 -1.55 18.13
N ALA A 203 17.06 -1.12 19.39
CA ALA A 203 17.75 -1.70 20.53
C ALA A 203 17.12 -3.02 21.04
N MET A 204 15.98 -3.43 20.49
CA MET A 204 15.25 -4.66 20.88
C MET A 204 15.29 -5.68 19.73
N PRO A 205 16.13 -6.73 19.82
CA PRO A 205 16.28 -7.73 18.74
C PRO A 205 14.98 -8.45 18.34
N GLU A 206 14.06 -8.63 19.28
CA GLU A 206 12.79 -9.31 19.07
C GLU A 206 11.73 -8.42 18.41
N CYS A 207 11.99 -7.11 18.30
CA CYS A 207 11.06 -6.16 17.70
C CYS A 207 10.98 -6.36 16.19
N ARG A 208 9.78 -6.62 15.67
CA ARG A 208 9.50 -6.59 14.23
C ARG A 208 9.33 -5.15 13.74
N LEU A 209 10.42 -4.40 13.83
CA LEU A 209 10.48 -3.00 13.45
C LEU A 209 10.15 -2.81 11.97
N ILE A 210 9.22 -1.91 11.67
CA ILE A 210 8.92 -1.43 10.32
C ILE A 210 8.97 0.10 10.35
N PRO A 211 10.09 0.72 9.94
CA PRO A 211 10.20 2.16 9.89
C PRO A 211 9.29 2.76 8.82
N PHE A 212 8.90 4.03 8.98
CA PHE A 212 8.16 4.73 7.93
C PHE A 212 9.07 4.94 6.71
N PHE A 213 8.78 4.27 5.60
CA PHE A 213 9.68 4.29 4.44
C PHE A 213 9.81 5.67 3.79
N GLY A 214 8.79 6.53 3.93
CA GLY A 214 8.82 7.90 3.43
C GLY A 214 9.82 8.80 4.15
N ALA A 215 10.24 8.45 5.38
CA ALA A 215 11.33 9.17 6.05
C ALA A 215 12.65 8.99 5.29
N PHE A 216 12.95 7.76 4.84
CA PHE A 216 14.16 7.48 4.05
C PHE A 216 14.17 8.20 2.70
N LEU A 217 13.01 8.33 2.06
CA LEU A 217 12.91 9.06 0.78
C LEU A 217 13.16 10.56 0.93
N ARG A 218 13.03 11.11 2.14
CA ARG A 218 13.26 12.53 2.43
C ARG A 218 14.70 12.83 2.87
N GLU A 219 15.39 11.84 3.44
CA GLU A 219 16.73 12.00 4.03
C GLU A 219 17.88 11.58 3.12
N LEU A 220 17.59 10.85 2.02
CA LEU A 220 18.53 10.48 0.96
C LEU A 220 18.64 11.57 -0.10
#